data_AF-A0AAN4HL91-F1
#
_entry.id   AF-A0AAN4HL91-F1
#
_cell.length_a   1.000
_cell.length_b   1.000
_cell.length_c   1.000
_cell.angle_alpha   90.00
_cell.angle_beta   90.00
_cell.angle_gamma   90.00
#
_symmetry.space_group_name_H-M   'P 1'
#
loop_
_entity.id
_entity.type
_entity.pdbx_description
1 polymer ?
#
loop_
_entity_poly.entity_id
_entity_poly.type
_entity_poly.pdbx_seq_one_letter_code
_entity_poly.pdbx_strand_id
1 'polypeptide(L)'
;MFILEAVPDMMMMICLQIFFIWVLQKFGESPVTIISFNENRAYLLPILSLAVLPTLQMFRMMVLYIKEEEGKHYVEVAYGKGLSSSYILCIHLFKNISIHFFHHLKTIFVFLLSNLFILEFVFNMEGIIQFLFNKAFVSPPAAFIILVMIILPFYAIFQIVSFMMNRWKKQLKGVSL
;
A
#
# COMPACT_ATOMS: atom_id res chain seq x y z
N MET A 1 -24.16 -15.60 5.97
CA MET A 1 -23.34 -14.97 4.90
C MET A 1 -23.44 -13.44 4.91
N PHE A 2 -24.55 -12.83 5.37
CA PHE A 2 -24.76 -11.37 5.34
C PHE A 2 -24.06 -10.52 6.43
N ILE A 3 -23.63 -11.10 7.56
CA ILE A 3 -23.08 -10.30 8.68
C ILE A 3 -21.66 -9.78 8.36
N LEU A 4 -20.89 -10.50 7.53
CA LEU A 4 -19.54 -10.09 7.13
C LEU A 4 -19.52 -9.05 5.99
N GLU A 5 -20.62 -8.95 5.22
CA GLU A 5 -20.80 -7.93 4.17
C GLU A 5 -21.43 -6.63 4.68
N ALA A 6 -22.14 -6.68 5.82
CA ALA A 6 -22.73 -5.50 6.45
C ALA A 6 -21.69 -4.61 7.15
N VAL A 7 -20.53 -5.18 7.48
CA VAL A 7 -19.41 -4.43 8.05
C VAL A 7 -18.67 -3.76 6.89
N PRO A 8 -18.56 -2.41 6.87
CA PRO A 8 -17.73 -1.70 5.91
C PRO A 8 -16.35 -2.35 5.84
N ASP A 9 -15.83 -2.54 4.64
CA ASP A 9 -14.53 -3.20 4.44
C ASP A 9 -13.43 -2.61 5.33
N MET A 10 -13.49 -1.29 5.51
CA MET A 10 -12.60 -0.51 6.37
C MET A 10 -12.68 -0.90 7.85
N MET A 11 -13.86 -1.29 8.36
CA MET A 11 -14.02 -1.72 9.75
C MET A 11 -13.40 -3.09 9.99
N MET A 12 -13.56 -4.05 9.06
CA MET A 12 -12.87 -5.34 9.14
C MET A 12 -11.35 -5.16 9.09
N MET A 13 -10.86 -4.26 8.24
CA MET A 13 -9.44 -3.88 8.14
C MET A 13 -8.89 -3.34 9.48
N ILE A 14 -9.61 -2.42 10.13
CA ILE A 14 -9.21 -1.85 11.42
C ILE A 14 -9.24 -2.92 12.53
N CYS A 15 -10.27 -3.77 12.58
CA CYS A 15 -10.34 -4.87 13.53
C CYS A 15 -9.18 -5.85 13.36
N LEU A 16 -8.86 -6.19 12.11
CA LEU A 16 -7.72 -7.05 11.78
C LEU A 16 -6.40 -6.39 12.20
N GLN A 17 -6.25 -5.08 11.99
CA GLN A 17 -5.06 -4.34 12.39
C GLN A 17 -4.87 -4.33 13.91
N ILE A 18 -5.92 -4.05 14.67
CA ILE A 18 -5.88 -4.07 16.14
C ILE A 18 -5.60 -5.50 16.64
N PHE A 19 -6.21 -6.52 16.02
CA PHE A 19 -5.92 -7.91 16.31
C PHE A 19 -4.46 -8.26 16.03
N PHE A 20 -3.90 -7.85 14.89
CA PHE A 20 -2.49 -8.07 14.56
C PHE A 20 -1.56 -7.35 15.55
N ILE A 21 -1.84 -6.10 15.91
CA ILE A 21 -1.08 -5.37 16.95
C ILE A 21 -1.12 -6.15 18.27
N TRP A 22 -2.29 -6.61 18.68
CA TRP A 22 -2.48 -7.38 19.91
C TRP A 22 -1.74 -8.72 19.89
N VAL A 23 -1.84 -9.47 18.79
CA VAL A 23 -1.10 -10.73 18.56
C VAL A 23 0.40 -10.46 18.62
N LEU A 24 0.89 -9.46 17.89
CA LEU A 24 2.30 -9.07 17.82
C LEU A 24 2.86 -8.67 19.20
N GLN A 25 2.07 -7.98 20.02
CA GLN A 25 2.43 -7.68 21.42
C GLN A 25 2.45 -8.94 22.30
N LYS A 26 1.46 -9.83 22.17
CA LYS A 26 1.37 -11.08 22.94
C LYS A 26 2.48 -12.08 22.63
N PHE A 27 2.86 -12.22 21.36
CA PHE A 27 3.99 -13.06 20.93
C PHE A 27 5.35 -12.37 21.12
N GLY A 28 5.37 -11.07 21.43
CA GLY A 28 6.56 -10.25 21.62
C GLY A 28 7.28 -10.43 22.96
N GLU A 29 6.65 -11.05 23.96
CA GLU A 29 7.24 -11.26 25.29
C GLU A 29 8.40 -12.28 25.30
N SER A 30 8.62 -13.05 24.23
CA SER A 30 9.69 -14.05 24.16
C SER A 30 9.86 -14.59 22.73
N PRO A 31 10.41 -13.85 21.73
CA PRO A 31 11.86 -13.62 21.61
C PRO A 31 12.23 -12.39 20.72
N VAL A 32 11.70 -11.19 20.96
CA VAL A 32 12.03 -9.99 20.14
C VAL A 32 13.27 -9.25 20.65
N THR A 33 14.08 -9.91 21.49
CA THR A 33 15.42 -9.45 21.91
C THR A 33 16.55 -9.95 21.00
N ILE A 34 16.26 -10.75 19.96
CA ILE A 34 17.30 -11.41 19.14
C ILE A 34 17.50 -10.76 17.77
N ILE A 35 17.41 -9.43 17.65
CA ILE A 35 18.24 -8.69 16.68
C ILE A 35 18.56 -7.32 17.28
N SER A 36 19.00 -7.31 18.54
CA SER A 36 19.52 -6.12 19.18
C SER A 36 20.95 -5.86 18.69
N PHE A 37 21.08 -5.35 17.47
CA PHE A 37 22.27 -4.57 17.11
C PHE A 37 22.13 -3.22 17.84
N ASN A 38 22.72 -3.19 19.04
CA ASN A 38 23.15 -2.01 19.78
C ASN A 38 22.17 -0.82 19.82
N GLU A 39 21.52 -0.65 20.98
CA GLU A 39 20.66 0.49 21.39
C GLU A 39 19.15 0.43 21.04
N ASN A 40 18.38 -0.14 21.97
CA ASN A 40 17.06 0.31 22.42
C ASN A 40 16.08 0.91 21.38
N ARG A 41 15.53 0.07 20.48
CA ARG A 41 14.12 0.12 20.02
C ARG A 41 13.84 -1.00 19.01
N ALA A 42 12.83 -1.84 19.27
CA ALA A 42 12.41 -2.90 18.36
C ALA A 42 11.53 -2.33 17.21
N TYR A 43 12.15 -1.82 16.14
CA TYR A 43 11.45 -1.25 14.98
C TYR A 43 10.70 -2.29 14.13
N LEU A 44 11.10 -3.56 14.20
CA LEU A 44 10.56 -4.63 13.36
C LEU A 44 9.05 -4.87 13.58
N LEU A 45 8.61 -4.78 14.83
CA LEU A 45 7.22 -5.02 15.23
C LEU A 45 6.27 -3.95 14.66
N PRO A 46 6.54 -2.64 14.82
CA PRO A 46 5.77 -1.61 14.14
C PRO A 46 5.82 -1.73 12.61
N ILE A 47 6.97 -2.04 12.00
CA ILE A 47 7.07 -2.17 10.53
C ILE A 47 6.15 -3.27 10.01
N LEU A 48 6.15 -4.45 10.65
CA LEU A 48 5.27 -5.55 10.27
C LEU A 48 3.80 -5.18 10.46
N SER A 49 3.46 -4.54 11.59
CA SER A 49 2.10 -4.08 11.84
C SER A 49 1.61 -3.06 10.82
N LEU A 50 2.50 -2.19 10.32
CA LEU A 50 2.18 -1.20 9.31
C LEU A 50 2.02 -1.82 7.92
N ALA A 51 2.80 -2.86 7.60
CA ALA A 51 2.84 -3.44 6.26
C ALA A 51 1.70 -4.42 5.98
N VAL A 52 1.24 -5.16 7.00
CA VAL A 52 0.23 -6.23 6.84
C VAL A 52 -1.05 -5.69 6.22
N LEU A 53 -1.60 -4.60 6.76
CA LEU A 53 -2.89 -4.09 6.32
C LEU A 53 -2.89 -3.57 4.86
N PRO A 54 -1.97 -2.67 4.45
CA PRO A 54 -1.78 -2.30 3.05
C PRO A 54 -1.56 -3.48 2.13
N THR A 55 -0.86 -4.53 2.59
CA THR A 55 -0.58 -5.71 1.76
C THR A 55 -1.86 -6.51 1.48
N LEU A 56 -2.70 -6.72 2.49
CA LEU A 56 -4.01 -7.36 2.29
C LEU A 56 -4.90 -6.53 1.36
N GLN A 57 -4.91 -5.21 1.54
CA GLN A 57 -5.65 -4.30 0.67
C GLN A 57 -5.14 -4.36 -0.78
N MET A 58 -3.83 -4.34 -0.97
CA MET A 58 -3.18 -4.46 -2.28
C MET A 58 -3.58 -5.77 -2.96
N PHE A 59 -3.52 -6.89 -2.23
CA PHE A 59 -3.86 -8.21 -2.75
C PHE A 59 -5.32 -8.28 -3.20
N ARG A 60 -6.25 -7.81 -2.34
CA ARG A 60 -7.68 -7.77 -2.68
C ARG A 60 -7.95 -6.95 -3.94
N MET A 61 -7.35 -5.77 -4.02
CA MET A 61 -7.53 -4.88 -5.18
C MET A 61 -6.91 -5.46 -6.45
N MET A 62 -5.77 -6.15 -6.33
CA MET A 62 -5.17 -6.87 -7.44
C MET A 62 -6.09 -7.98 -7.96
N VAL A 63 -6.72 -8.76 -7.08
CA VAL A 63 -7.71 -9.79 -7.47
C VAL A 63 -8.93 -9.15 -8.15
N LEU A 64 -9.40 -8.01 -7.67
CA LEU A 64 -10.50 -7.27 -8.30
C LEU A 64 -10.13 -6.83 -9.72
N TYR A 65 -8.95 -6.22 -9.90
CA TYR A 65 -8.48 -5.78 -11.22
C TYR A 65 -8.25 -6.94 -12.18
N ILE A 66 -7.77 -8.10 -11.69
CA ILE A 66 -7.65 -9.31 -12.50
C ILE A 66 -9.04 -9.74 -13.00
N LYS A 67 -10.04 -9.85 -12.12
CA LYS A 67 -11.39 -10.25 -12.49
C LYS A 67 -12.06 -9.28 -13.48
N GLU A 68 -11.87 -7.98 -13.28
CA GLU A 68 -12.38 -6.95 -14.20
C GLU A 68 -11.72 -7.03 -15.58
N GLU A 69 -10.43 -7.39 -15.62
CA GLU A 69 -9.66 -7.49 -16.86
C GLU A 69 -9.94 -8.81 -17.61
N GLU A 70 -10.16 -9.91 -16.89
CA GLU A 70 -10.52 -11.22 -17.45
C GLU A 70 -11.83 -11.18 -18.24
N GLY A 71 -12.78 -10.33 -17.85
CA GLY A 71 -14.08 -10.20 -18.51
C GLY A 71 -14.08 -9.45 -19.85
N LYS A 72 -12.91 -9.09 -20.40
CA LYS A 72 -12.81 -8.32 -21.65
C LYS A 72 -12.65 -9.22 -22.87
N HIS A 73 -13.26 -8.82 -23.99
CA HIS A 73 -13.26 -9.58 -25.25
C HIS A 73 -11.88 -10.02 -25.77
N TYR A 74 -10.81 -9.24 -25.52
CA TYR A 74 -9.48 -9.64 -25.96
C TYR A 74 -8.96 -10.89 -25.22
N VAL A 75 -9.42 -11.12 -24.00
CA VAL A 75 -9.08 -12.31 -23.19
C VAL A 75 -9.85 -13.53 -23.71
N GLU A 76 -11.13 -13.37 -24.06
CA GLU A 76 -11.93 -14.42 -24.71
C GLU A 76 -11.29 -14.87 -26.04
N VAL A 77 -10.83 -13.92 -26.85
CA VAL A 77 -10.11 -14.22 -28.10
C VAL A 77 -8.76 -14.90 -27.83
N ALA A 78 -8.06 -14.52 -26.75
CA ALA A 78 -6.80 -15.16 -26.36
C ALA A 78 -7.01 -16.64 -25.96
N TYR A 79 -8.10 -16.93 -25.24
CA TYR A 79 -8.53 -18.30 -24.95
C TYR A 79 -8.91 -19.07 -26.22
N GLY A 80 -9.65 -18.45 -27.15
CA GLY A 80 -10.00 -19.04 -28.45
C GLY A 80 -8.78 -19.37 -29.33
N LYS A 81 -7.63 -18.73 -29.08
CA LYS A 81 -6.34 -19.04 -29.73
C LYS A 81 -5.56 -20.18 -29.06
N GLY A 82 -6.09 -20.78 -27.99
CA GLY A 82 -5.45 -21.89 -27.27
C GLY A 82 -4.29 -21.46 -26.36
N LEU A 83 -4.19 -20.18 -25.99
CA LEU A 83 -3.17 -19.71 -25.05
C LEU A 83 -3.49 -20.18 -23.63
N SER A 84 -2.47 -20.56 -22.86
CA SER A 84 -2.65 -21.00 -21.48
C SER A 84 -3.03 -19.85 -20.55
N SER A 85 -3.88 -20.11 -19.54
CA SER A 85 -4.30 -19.08 -18.57
C SER A 85 -3.13 -18.36 -17.90
N SER A 86 -2.05 -19.08 -17.55
CA SER A 86 -0.86 -18.49 -16.95
C SER A 86 -0.11 -17.55 -17.90
N TYR A 87 -0.07 -17.87 -19.20
CA TYR A 87 0.53 -16.99 -20.21
C TYR A 87 -0.29 -15.70 -20.37
N ILE A 88 -1.61 -15.83 -20.47
CA ILE A 88 -2.55 -14.71 -20.58
C ILE A 88 -2.44 -13.80 -19.35
N LEU A 89 -2.39 -14.39 -18.16
CA LEU A 89 -2.25 -13.67 -16.90
C LEU A 89 -0.94 -12.85 -16.84
N CYS A 90 0.20 -13.50 -17.05
CA CYS A 90 1.52 -12.87 -16.88
C CYS A 90 1.84 -11.82 -17.95
N ILE A 91 1.45 -12.05 -19.20
CA ILE A 91 1.87 -11.19 -20.33
C ILE A 91 0.82 -10.15 -20.70
N HIS A 92 -0.46 -10.53 -20.74
CA HIS A 92 -1.53 -9.65 -21.20
C HIS A 92 -2.22 -8.92 -20.05
N LEU A 93 -2.68 -9.66 -19.04
CA LEU A 93 -3.40 -9.05 -17.90
C LEU A 93 -2.46 -8.21 -17.04
N PHE A 94 -1.33 -8.75 -16.59
CA PHE A 94 -0.42 -8.03 -15.68
C PHE A 94 0.05 -6.70 -16.29
N LYS A 95 0.35 -6.69 -17.60
CA LYS A 95 0.72 -5.48 -18.33
C LYS A 95 -0.40 -4.43 -18.32
N ASN A 96 -1.66 -4.83 -18.52
CA ASN A 96 -2.76 -3.87 -18.52
C ASN A 96 -3.16 -3.42 -17.11
N ILE A 97 -3.12 -4.33 -16.14
CA ILE A 97 -3.45 -4.08 -14.73
C ILE A 97 -2.36 -3.24 -14.05
N SER A 98 -1.11 -3.29 -14.50
CA SER A 98 0.01 -2.51 -13.92
C SER A 98 -0.32 -1.02 -13.77
N ILE A 99 -1.12 -0.47 -14.69
CA ILE A 99 -1.59 0.93 -14.64
C ILE A 99 -2.54 1.16 -13.48
N HIS A 100 -3.54 0.29 -13.34
CA HIS A 100 -4.49 0.34 -12.23
C HIS A 100 -3.78 0.10 -10.89
N PHE A 101 -2.83 -0.84 -10.84
CA PHE A 101 -1.98 -1.12 -9.70
C PHE A 101 -1.21 0.11 -9.22
N PHE A 102 -0.59 0.86 -10.13
CA PHE A 102 0.16 2.06 -9.75
C PHE A 102 -0.72 3.20 -9.23
N HIS A 103 -1.90 3.41 -9.83
CA HIS A 103 -2.86 4.36 -9.30
C HIS A 103 -3.32 3.97 -7.89
N HIS A 104 -3.48 2.67 -7.63
CA HIS A 104 -3.82 2.18 -6.31
C HIS A 104 -2.68 2.32 -5.30
N LEU A 105 -1.42 2.11 -5.70
CA LEU A 105 -0.23 2.36 -4.86
C LEU A 105 -0.19 3.78 -4.30
N LYS A 106 -0.56 4.79 -5.09
CA LYS A 106 -0.63 6.19 -4.61
C LYS A 106 -1.63 6.32 -3.45
N THR A 107 -2.77 5.64 -3.54
CA THR A 107 -3.81 5.65 -2.49
C THR A 107 -3.31 4.95 -1.23
N ILE A 108 -2.68 3.78 -1.39
CA ILE A 108 -2.08 3.03 -0.30
C ILE A 108 -0.96 3.82 0.38
N PHE A 109 -0.17 4.59 -0.36
CA PHE A 109 0.88 5.42 0.21
C PHE A 109 0.33 6.49 1.16
N VAL A 110 -0.77 7.15 0.79
CA VAL A 110 -1.44 8.12 1.68
C VAL A 110 -2.01 7.42 2.90
N PHE A 111 -2.63 6.25 2.71
CA PHE A 111 -3.15 5.43 3.80
C PHE A 111 -2.06 4.97 4.80
N LEU A 112 -0.89 4.60 4.28
CA LEU A 112 0.31 4.27 5.07
C LEU A 112 0.76 5.46 5.91
N LEU A 113 0.80 6.66 5.32
CA LEU A 113 1.17 7.89 6.03
C LEU A 113 0.21 8.18 7.20
N SER A 114 -1.10 7.97 7.00
CA SER A 114 -2.10 8.09 8.06
C SER A 114 -1.96 7.02 9.15
N ASN A 115 -1.62 5.78 8.78
CA ASN A 115 -1.42 4.70 9.75
C ASN A 115 -0.12 4.85 10.55
N LEU A 116 0.91 5.45 9.96
CA LEU A 116 2.17 5.71 10.62
C LEU A 116 1.97 6.55 11.89
N PHE A 117 1.06 7.54 11.85
CA PHE A 117 0.69 8.34 13.03
C PHE A 117 0.16 7.48 14.19
N ILE A 118 -0.80 6.60 13.91
CA ILE A 118 -1.43 5.73 14.90
C ILE A 118 -0.37 4.82 15.52
N LEU A 119 0.53 4.28 14.69
CA LEU A 119 1.60 3.41 15.11
C LEU A 119 2.63 4.14 16.00
N GLU A 120 3.08 5.33 15.61
CA GLU A 120 4.01 6.14 16.43
C GLU A 120 3.43 6.38 17.83
N PHE A 121 2.12 6.66 17.91
CA PHE A 121 1.41 6.83 19.17
C PHE A 121 1.30 5.52 19.98
N VAL A 122 0.86 4.41 19.37
CA VAL A 122 0.65 3.12 20.04
C VAL A 122 1.95 2.50 20.55
N PHE A 123 3.04 2.62 19.79
CA PHE A 123 4.34 2.07 20.16
C PHE A 123 5.22 3.08 20.94
N ASN A 124 4.69 4.27 21.26
CA ASN A 124 5.41 5.35 21.93
C ASN A 124 6.79 5.64 21.29
N MET A 125 6.80 5.72 19.96
CA MET A 125 8.01 5.93 19.17
C MET A 125 8.05 7.36 18.64
N GLU A 126 9.14 8.07 18.95
CA GLU A 126 9.39 9.41 18.43
C GLU A 126 9.77 9.33 16.94
N GLY A 127 8.75 9.27 16.08
CA GLY A 127 8.92 9.28 14.65
C GLY A 127 8.78 10.67 14.02
N ILE A 128 8.68 10.68 12.69
CA ILE A 128 8.62 11.90 11.90
C ILE A 128 7.29 12.62 12.11
N ILE A 129 6.19 11.89 12.29
CA ILE A 129 4.87 12.50 12.46
C ILE A 129 4.76 13.15 13.85
N GLN A 130 5.24 12.47 14.90
CA GLN A 130 5.29 13.04 16.25
C GLN A 130 6.23 14.25 16.32
N PHE A 131 7.38 14.20 15.64
CA PHE A 131 8.27 15.36 15.50
C PHE A 131 7.57 16.54 14.80
N LEU A 132 6.84 16.27 13.71
CA LEU A 132 6.06 17.28 12.99
C LEU A 132 4.96 17.87 13.86
N PHE A 133 4.21 17.04 14.61
CA PHE A 133 3.17 17.50 15.53
C PHE A 133 3.76 18.40 16.62
N ASN A 134 4.85 17.98 17.26
CA ASN A 134 5.50 18.78 18.30
C ASN A 134 5.99 20.13 17.76
N LYS A 135 6.58 20.14 16.56
CA LYS A 135 7.05 21.37 15.91
C LYS A 135 5.90 22.23 15.38
N ALA A 136 4.75 21.68 15.03
CA ALA A 136 3.60 22.44 14.57
C ALA A 136 3.11 23.43 15.64
N PHE A 137 3.11 23.03 16.92
CA PHE A 137 2.67 23.87 18.02
C PHE A 137 3.69 24.93 18.45
N VAL A 138 4.99 24.66 18.29
CA VAL A 138 6.07 25.56 18.74
C VAL A 138 6.43 26.63 17.70
N SER A 139 6.03 26.41 16.44
CA SER A 139 6.93 26.32 15.29
C SER A 139 6.22 26.30 13.93
N PRO A 140 5.09 26.99 13.64
CA PRO A 140 4.32 26.75 12.40
C PRO A 140 5.14 26.83 11.09
N PRO A 141 6.06 27.79 10.90
CA PRO A 141 6.91 27.83 9.70
C PRO A 141 7.82 26.61 9.56
N ALA A 142 8.37 26.10 10.67
CA ALA A 142 9.23 24.92 10.64
C ALA A 142 8.45 23.65 10.30
N ALA A 143 7.24 23.48 10.85
CA ALA A 143 6.37 22.36 10.50
C ALA A 143 5.97 22.37 9.02
N PHE A 144 5.71 23.55 8.45
CA PHE A 144 5.45 23.70 7.01
C PHE A 144 6.64 23.24 6.17
N ILE A 145 7.86 23.66 6.52
CA ILE A 145 9.08 23.25 5.81
C ILE A 145 9.27 21.73 5.85
N ILE A 146 9.09 21.11 7.03
CA ILE A 146 9.21 19.65 7.20
C ILE A 146 8.16 18.93 6.34
N LEU A 147 6.90 19.40 6.36
CA LEU A 147 5.82 18.83 5.56
C LEU A 147 6.14 18.89 4.06
N VAL A 148 6.62 20.04 3.57
CA VAL A 148 7.03 20.22 2.17
C VAL A 148 8.19 19.29 1.82
N MET A 149 9.20 19.17 2.69
CA MET A 149 10.33 18.27 2.46
C MET A 149 9.94 16.80 2.39
N ILE A 150 8.90 16.39 3.11
CA ILE A 150 8.39 15.02 3.04
C ILE A 150 7.53 14.85 1.79
N ILE A 151 6.49 15.68 1.59
CA ILE A 151 5.48 15.45 0.56
C ILE A 151 6.03 15.65 -0.86
N LEU A 152 6.86 16.68 -1.07
CA LEU A 152 7.32 17.08 -2.40
C LEU A 152 8.14 16.00 -3.12
N PRO A 153 9.15 15.33 -2.51
CA PRO A 153 9.88 14.27 -3.20
C PRO A 153 8.98 13.07 -3.54
N PHE A 154 8.09 12.66 -2.64
CA PHE A 154 7.15 11.57 -2.94
C PHE A 154 6.20 11.96 -4.07
N TYR A 155 5.66 13.18 -4.06
CA TYR A 155 4.82 13.68 -5.14
C TYR A 155 5.55 13.68 -6.49
N ALA A 156 6.80 14.18 -6.51
CA ALA A 156 7.62 14.19 -7.72
C ALA A 156 7.86 12.77 -8.27
N ILE A 157 8.20 11.81 -7.41
CA ILE A 157 8.37 10.40 -7.79
C ILE A 157 7.08 9.83 -8.38
N PHE A 158 5.94 10.00 -7.70
CA PHE A 158 4.66 9.51 -8.19
C PHE A 158 4.29 10.13 -9.54
N GLN A 159 4.59 11.42 -9.74
CA GLN A 159 4.32 12.13 -10.97
C GLN A 159 5.18 11.64 -12.13
N ILE A 160 6.48 11.42 -11.90
CA ILE A 160 7.41 10.89 -12.92
C ILE A 160 6.96 9.50 -13.37
N VAL A 161 6.65 8.62 -12.41
CA VAL A 161 6.20 7.26 -12.74
C VAL A 161 4.84 7.29 -13.43
N SER A 162 3.89 8.11 -12.98
CA SER A 162 2.59 8.27 -13.66
C SER A 162 2.77 8.75 -15.11
N PHE A 163 3.70 9.67 -15.33
CA PHE A 163 4.00 10.17 -16.66
C PHE A 163 4.62 9.09 -17.57
N MET A 164 5.57 8.32 -17.06
CA MET A 164 6.15 7.18 -17.79
C MET A 164 5.09 6.15 -18.16
N MET A 165 4.20 5.83 -17.23
CA MET A 165 3.13 4.85 -17.44
C MET A 165 2.09 5.33 -18.45
N ASN A 166 1.72 6.61 -18.42
CA ASN A 166 0.82 7.21 -19.41
C ASN A 166 1.43 7.18 -20.81
N ARG A 167 2.75 7.37 -20.94
CA ARG A 167 3.45 7.21 -22.23
C ARG A 167 3.42 5.77 -22.72
N TRP A 168 3.68 4.79 -21.85
CA TRP A 168 3.57 3.37 -22.17
C TRP A 168 2.15 2.98 -22.61
N LYS A 169 1.11 3.48 -21.94
CA LYS A 169 -0.29 3.25 -22.33
C LYS A 169 -0.60 3.77 -23.74
N LYS A 170 -0.08 4.95 -24.09
CA LYS A 170 -0.24 5.52 -25.44
C LYS A 170 0.44 4.68 -26.51
N GLN A 171 1.65 4.16 -26.25
CA GLN A 171 2.35 3.27 -27.18
C GLN A 171 1.60 1.95 -27.43
N LEU A 172 0.97 1.38 -26.39
CA LEU A 172 0.20 0.14 -26.54
C LEU A 172 -1.07 0.32 -27.36
N LYS A 173 -1.76 1.46 -27.22
CA LYS A 173 -2.95 1.78 -28.02
C LYS A 173 -2.63 2.21 -29.44
N GLY A 174 -1.44 2.79 -29.68
CA GLY A 174 -1.01 3.23 -31.01
C GLY A 174 -0.53 2.10 -31.93
N VAL A 175 -0.31 0.89 -31.41
CA VAL A 175 0.08 -0.31 -32.19
C VAL A 175 -1.14 -1.18 -32.53
N SER A 176 -2.30 -0.91 -31.93
CA SER A 176 -3.56 -1.65 -32.13
C SER A 176 -4.56 -0.95 -33.07
N LEU A 177 -4.11 0.00 -33.88
CA LEU A 177 -4.86 0.67 -34.96
C LEU A 177 -4.07 0.50 -36.26
#